data_AF-A0A3C0KHT3-F1
#
_entry.id   AF-A0A3C0KHT3-F1
#
_cell.length_a   1.000
_cell.length_b   1.000
_cell.length_c   1.000
_cell.angle_alpha   90.00
_cell.angle_beta   90.00
_cell.angle_gamma   90.00
#
_symmetry.space_group_name_H-M   'P 1'
#
loop_
_entity.id
_entity.type
_entity.pdbx_description
1 polymer ?
#
loop_
_entity_poly.entity_id
_entity_poly.type
_entity_poly.pdbx_seq_one_letter_code
_entity_poly.pdbx_strand_id
1 'polypeptide(L)' 'MRKTYPLQAQGKKHPDRVLDAVKHDIRRYFRRERERPLPAGADFWDFDCRVGASADSAETVRVSEVIAAVDALA' A
#
# COMPACT_ATOMS: atom_id res chain seq x y z
N MET A 1 -10.22 2.77 -6.10
CA MET A 1 -10.35 3.85 -5.07
C MET A 1 -8.95 4.29 -4.63
N ARG A 2 -8.81 5.36 -3.82
CA ARG A 2 -7.51 5.81 -3.27
C ARG A 2 -7.44 5.56 -1.77
N LYS A 3 -6.32 5.00 -1.28
CA LYS A 3 -6.03 4.83 0.14
C LYS A 3 -4.57 5.21 0.43
N THR A 4 -4.36 5.98 1.49
CA THR A 4 -3.02 6.37 1.97
C THR A 4 -2.77 5.71 3.32
N TYR A 5 -1.55 5.19 3.51
CA TYR A 5 -1.11 4.53 4.73
C TYR A 5 0.08 5.27 5.33
N PRO A 6 -0.03 5.82 6.55
CA PRO A 6 1.13 6.37 7.23
C PRO A 6 2.06 5.23 7.66
N LEU A 7 3.32 5.27 7.23
CA LEU A 7 4.31 4.25 7.55
C LEU A 7 4.89 4.39 8.96
N GLN A 8 4.80 5.60 9.54
CA GLN A 8 5.24 5.90 10.89
C GLN A 8 4.02 6.19 11.79
N ALA A 9 4.03 5.66 13.01
CA ALA A 9 3.03 6.04 14.01
C ALA A 9 3.46 7.35 14.70
N GLN A 10 2.54 8.31 14.79
CA GLN A 10 2.67 9.42 15.74
C GLN A 10 2.44 8.87 17.17
N GLY A 11 3.46 8.32 17.83
CA GLY A 11 3.38 7.90 19.23
C GLY A 11 4.30 6.74 19.66
N LYS A 12 4.09 6.23 20.89
CA LYS A 12 4.91 5.21 21.59
C LYS A 12 4.88 3.78 21.02
N LYS A 13 4.30 3.54 19.84
CA LYS A 13 4.23 2.19 19.26
C LYS A 13 5.58 1.81 18.66
N HIS A 14 6.01 0.57 18.85
CA HIS A 14 7.22 0.06 18.23
C HIS A 14 7.09 0.12 16.69
N PRO A 15 8.03 0.78 15.97
CA PRO A 15 7.94 1.00 14.53
C PRO A 15 7.65 -0.27 13.72
N ASP A 16 8.30 -1.37 14.05
CA ASP A 16 8.13 -2.66 13.36
C ASP A 16 6.69 -3.17 13.39
N ARG A 17 6.00 -3.01 14.54
CA ARG A 17 4.60 -3.45 14.68
C ARG A 17 3.65 -2.58 13.85
N VAL A 18 4.00 -1.33 13.63
CA VAL A 18 3.24 -0.40 12.79
C VAL A 18 3.41 -0.81 11.32
N LEU A 19 4.64 -1.06 10.89
CA LEU A 19 4.93 -1.50 9.53
C LEU A 19 4.26 -2.83 9.20
N ASP A 20 4.29 -3.81 10.10
CA ASP A 20 3.60 -5.08 9.91
C ASP A 20 2.08 -4.91 9.77
N ALA A 21 1.48 -4.05 10.59
CA ALA A 21 0.05 -3.74 10.50
C ALA A 21 -0.29 -3.05 9.17
N VAL A 22 0.53 -2.08 8.74
CA VAL A 22 0.37 -1.40 7.45
C VAL A 22 0.49 -2.40 6.29
N LYS A 23 1.51 -3.25 6.28
CA LYS A 23 1.69 -4.30 5.27
C LYS A 23 0.50 -5.26 5.23
N HIS A 24 -0.06 -5.63 6.38
CA HIS A 24 -1.27 -6.47 6.45
C HIS A 24 -2.48 -5.76 5.82
N ASP A 25 -2.69 -4.49 6.16
CA ASP A 25 -3.82 -3.71 5.65
C ASP A 25 -3.73 -3.41 4.16
N ILE A 26 -2.53 -3.18 3.62
CA ILE A 26 -2.28 -3.04 2.18
C ILE A 26 -2.71 -4.31 1.44
N ARG A 27 -2.28 -5.49 1.92
CA ARG A 27 -2.68 -6.78 1.31
C ARG A 27 -4.20 -6.98 1.35
N ARG A 28 -4.82 -6.65 2.48
CA ARG A 28 -6.28 -6.72 2.64
C ARG A 28 -6.99 -5.77 1.67
N TYR A 29 -6.44 -4.59 1.44
CA TYR A 29 -6.99 -3.62 0.48
C TYR A 29 -6.94 -4.14 -0.95
N PHE A 30 -5.79 -4.61 -1.43
CA PHE A 30 -5.69 -5.19 -2.77
C PHE A 30 -6.66 -6.34 -3.00
N ARG A 31 -6.79 -7.24 -2.01
CA ARG A 31 -7.75 -8.34 -2.08
C ARG A 31 -9.18 -7.82 -2.26
N ARG A 32 -9.63 -6.90 -1.40
CA ARG A 32 -10.98 -6.34 -1.48
C ARG A 32 -11.25 -5.63 -2.81
N GLU A 33 -10.29 -4.87 -3.32
CA GLU A 33 -10.48 -4.16 -4.59
C GLU A 33 -10.54 -5.13 -5.77
N ARG A 34 -9.73 -6.20 -5.76
CA ARG A 34 -9.77 -7.25 -6.79
C ARG A 34 -11.06 -8.06 -6.76
N GLU A 35 -11.69 -8.20 -5.60
CA GLU A 35 -13.00 -8.86 -5.45
C GLU A 35 -14.18 -7.98 -5.90
N ARG A 36 -13.94 -6.71 -6.27
CA ARG A 36 -15.00 -5.83 -6.79
C ARG A 36 -15.39 -6.19 -8.22
N PRO A 37 -16.67 -6.00 -8.59
CA PRO A 37 -17.11 -6.13 -9.97
C PRO A 37 -16.25 -5.28 -10.91
N LEU A 38 -15.77 -5.90 -11.98
CA LEU A 38 -15.02 -5.22 -13.01
C LEU A 38 -15.99 -4.41 -13.90
N PRO A 39 -15.58 -3.23 -14.38
CA PRO A 39 -16.31 -2.53 -15.43
C PRO A 39 -16.45 -3.38 -16.68
N ALA A 40 -17.48 -3.12 -17.49
CA ALA A 40 -17.65 -3.81 -18.76
C ALA A 40 -16.42 -3.62 -19.66
N GLY A 41 -15.83 -4.71 -20.13
CA GLY A 41 -14.64 -4.69 -20.98
C GLY A 41 -13.30 -4.59 -20.24
N ALA A 42 -13.28 -4.64 -18.90
CA ALA A 42 -12.05 -4.70 -18.12
C ALA A 42 -11.76 -6.14 -17.66
N ASP A 43 -10.51 -6.57 -17.83
CA ASP A 43 -10.05 -7.91 -17.42
C ASP A 43 -9.58 -7.95 -15.95
N PHE A 44 -9.05 -6.84 -15.44
CA PHE A 44 -8.55 -6.73 -14.06
C PHE A 44 -8.50 -5.27 -13.56
N TRP A 45 -8.44 -5.11 -12.25
CA TRP A 45 -8.13 -3.83 -11.61
C TRP A 45 -6.61 -3.59 -11.59
N ASP A 46 -6.17 -2.49 -12.20
CA ASP A 46 -4.80 -1.99 -12.04
C ASP A 46 -4.69 -1.04 -10.84
N PHE A 47 -3.49 -0.92 -10.28
CA PHE A 47 -3.23 -0.13 -9.07
C PHE A 47 -2.03 0.80 -9.27
N ASP A 48 -2.30 2.10 -9.32
CA ASP A 48 -1.25 3.12 -9.27
C ASP A 48 -0.72 3.27 -7.84
N CYS A 49 0.30 2.48 -7.52
CA CYS A 49 0.90 2.40 -6.19
C CYS A 49 2.09 3.35 -6.11
N ARG A 50 2.11 4.22 -5.09
CA ARG A 50 3.24 5.11 -4.79
C ARG A 50 3.72 4.92 -3.36
N VAL A 51 5.04 4.80 -3.18
CA VAL A 51 5.67 4.55 -1.88
C VAL A 51 6.87 5.49 -1.72
N GLY A 52 6.99 6.13 -0.56
CA GLY A 52 8.09 7.05 -0.25
C GLY A 52 8.05 7.55 1.18
N ALA A 53 9.14 8.19 1.63
CA ALA A 53 9.24 8.77 2.97
C ALA A 53 8.29 9.96 3.17
N SER A 54 7.93 10.66 2.10
CA SER A 54 6.90 11.69 2.05
C SER A 54 6.05 11.54 0.79
N ALA A 55 4.96 12.29 0.70
CA ALA A 55 4.13 12.31 -0.51
C ALA A 55 4.89 12.85 -1.73
N ASP A 56 5.86 13.75 -1.51
CA ASP A 56 6.62 14.41 -2.57
C ASP A 56 7.74 13.51 -3.12
N SER A 57 8.35 12.67 -2.26
CA SER A 57 9.37 11.70 -2.66
C SER A 57 8.80 10.32 -3.00
N ALA A 58 7.48 10.16 -3.05
CA ALA A 58 6.84 8.88 -3.33
C ALA A 58 6.96 8.50 -4.81
N GLU A 59 7.64 7.39 -5.04
CA GLU A 59 7.88 6.82 -6.37
C GLU A 59 6.83 5.76 -6.71
N THR A 60 6.52 5.65 -8.00
CA THR A 60 5.60 4.61 -8.51
C THR A 60 6.28 3.25 -8.43
N VAL A 61 5.58 2.28 -7.85
CA VAL A 61 6.06 0.90 -7.70
C VAL A 61 5.02 -0.10 -8.20
N ARG A 62 5.46 -1.28 -8.63
CA ARG A 62 4.54 -2.35 -9.02
C ARG A 62 3.84 -2.91 -7.78
N VAL A 63 2.62 -3.45 -7.95
CA VAL A 63 1.86 -4.09 -6.87
C VAL A 63 2.66 -5.17 -6.14
N SER A 64 3.48 -5.93 -6.87
CA SER A 64 4.37 -6.96 -6.31
C SER A 64 5.49 -6.40 -5.44
N GLU A 65 5.88 -5.15 -5.65
CA GLU A 65 7.03 -4.50 -5.02
C GLU A 65 6.63 -3.63 -3.82
N VAL A 66 5.35 -3.26 -3.68
CA VAL A 66 4.85 -2.37 -2.62
C VAL A 66 5.33 -2.80 -1.24
N ILE A 67 5.30 -4.10 -0.93
CA ILE A 67 5.72 -4.60 0.38
C ILE A 67 7.22 -4.40 0.58
N ALA A 68 8.04 -4.75 -0.41
CA ALA A 68 9.48 -4.57 -0.34
C ALA A 68 9.87 -3.08 -0.27
N ALA A 69 9.17 -2.22 -1.01
CA ALA A 69 9.36 -0.77 -0.96
C ALA A 69 9.00 -0.18 0.42
N VAL A 70 7.95 -0.70 1.08
CA VAL A 70 7.62 -0.32 2.46
C VAL A 70 8.69 -0.80 3.44
N ASP A 71 9.18 -2.03 3.28
CA ASP A 71 10.25 -2.57 4.13
C ASP A 71 11.57 -1.77 3.98
N ALA A 72 11.85 -1.22 2.80
CA ALA A 72 13.03 -0.39 2.55
C ALA A 72 12.97 1.03 3.17
N LEU A 73 11.80 1.47 3.63
CA LEU A 73 11.59 2.76 4.29
C LEU A 73 11.60 2.68 5.83
N ALA A 74 11.75 1.47 6.38
CA ALA A 74 11.88 1.19 7.80
C ALA A 74 13.28 1.52 8.32
#